data_AF-A0A2Y9KVL7-F1
#
_entry.id   AF-A0A2Y9KVL7-F1
#
_cell.length_a   1.000
_cell.length_b   1.000
_cell.length_c   1.000
_cell.angle_alpha   90.00
_cell.angle_beta   90.00
_cell.angle_gamma   90.00
#
_symmetry.space_group_name_H-M   'P 1'
#
loop_
_entity.id
_entity.type
_entity.pdbx_description
1 polymer ?
#
loop_
_entity_poly.entity_id
_entity_poly.type
_entity_poly.pdbx_seq_one_letter_code
_entity_poly.pdbx_strand_id
1 'polypeptide(L)'
;MGSFGTNVSSTISFTLTGFPEMEGLQHWLAALLLLLYAISILGNILILFIIKEEQSLHQPMYYFLSLLSVNDLGVSFSTLPTVLAALCFHIPETAFDACLTQMFFIHFFSWTESGILLAMSFDRYVAICNPLHYSSVLTDIRVAHMGISIIIHSFCMVFPLPFLLKRLPFCKANVLTHSYCLHPDLIRLPCGDTTINNMYGLFIVISAFGVDSVLILISYVLILSSVLAIASQEERLKTLNTCVSHICAVLIFYVPMVGVSMVHRFQKHAPEYVHKFTSLVYLFVPPMLNPIIYSIKTKEIRKRLYKMFLKTKL
;
A
#
# COMPACT_ATOMS: atom_id res chain seq x y z
N MET A 1 20.77 -19.59 -49.72
CA MET A 1 20.23 -20.87 -49.20
C MET A 1 20.86 -21.06 -47.83
N GLY A 2 20.24 -20.55 -46.77
CA GLY A 2 19.19 -21.22 -45.97
C GLY A 2 19.91 -22.03 -44.87
N SER A 3 19.82 -21.73 -43.58
CA SER A 3 18.61 -21.58 -42.77
C SER A 3 18.96 -20.85 -41.46
N PHE A 4 18.32 -19.71 -41.20
CA PHE A 4 18.28 -19.06 -39.88
C PHE A 4 17.11 -19.67 -39.12
N GLY A 5 17.39 -20.68 -38.31
CA GLY A 5 16.41 -21.34 -37.46
C GLY A 5 16.59 -20.92 -36.01
N THR A 6 16.22 -19.68 -35.65
CA THR A 6 16.05 -19.28 -34.25
C THR A 6 14.56 -19.15 -33.95
N ASN A 7 13.92 -20.29 -33.68
CA ASN A 7 12.70 -20.32 -32.89
C ASN A 7 13.05 -20.88 -31.52
N VAL A 8 13.54 -20.00 -30.64
CA VAL A 8 13.46 -20.22 -29.20
C VAL A 8 12.77 -18.99 -28.63
N SER A 9 11.44 -19.05 -28.56
CA SER A 9 10.68 -18.22 -27.64
C SER A 9 11.00 -18.73 -26.23
N SER A 10 12.19 -18.41 -25.71
CA SER A 10 12.52 -18.68 -24.30
C SER A 10 11.72 -17.69 -23.47
N THR A 11 10.58 -18.14 -22.95
CA THR A 11 9.84 -17.42 -21.91
C THR A 11 10.81 -17.21 -20.74
N ILE A 12 11.25 -15.97 -20.53
CA ILE A 12 12.10 -15.62 -19.39
C ILE A 12 11.28 -15.88 -18.12
N SER A 13 11.71 -16.84 -17.30
CA SER A 13 11.15 -17.10 -15.97
C SER A 13 12.08 -16.55 -14.90
N PHE A 14 11.50 -16.00 -13.83
CA PHE A 14 12.21 -15.57 -12.63
C PHE A 14 11.98 -16.55 -11.48
N THR A 15 13.04 -16.91 -10.78
CA THR A 15 12.99 -17.69 -9.55
C THR A 15 12.90 -16.73 -8.36
N LEU A 16 11.76 -16.75 -7.68
CA LEU A 16 11.50 -16.02 -6.45
C LEU A 16 12.16 -16.77 -5.29
N THR A 17 13.31 -16.28 -4.81
CA THR A 17 13.92 -16.81 -3.59
C THR A 17 13.15 -16.28 -2.38
N GLY A 18 12.52 -17.18 -1.62
CA GLY A 18 11.88 -16.85 -0.35
C GLY A 18 12.89 -16.61 0.77
N PHE A 19 12.80 -17.36 1.86
CA PHE A 19 13.75 -17.31 2.99
C PHE A 19 14.60 -18.59 3.04
N PRO A 20 15.60 -18.76 2.15
CA PRO A 20 16.45 -19.96 2.13
C PRO A 20 17.29 -20.10 3.41
N GLU A 21 17.55 -19.01 4.14
CA GLU A 21 18.31 -19.01 5.40
C GLU A 21 17.53 -19.60 6.60
N MET A 22 16.25 -19.98 6.41
CA MET A 22 15.37 -20.51 7.47
C MET A 22 14.67 -21.82 7.08
N GLU A 23 15.43 -22.81 6.59
CA GLU A 23 14.91 -24.12 6.16
C GLU A 23 14.04 -24.84 7.23
N GLY A 24 14.24 -24.55 8.53
CA GLY A 24 13.40 -25.09 9.61
C GLY A 24 12.17 -24.26 10.02
N LEU A 25 12.07 -23.01 9.59
CA LEU A 25 11.00 -22.07 10.01
C LEU A 25 10.03 -21.70 8.87
N GLN A 26 10.27 -22.21 7.65
CA GLN A 26 9.50 -21.88 6.46
C GLN A 26 8.00 -22.16 6.60
N HIS A 27 7.60 -23.26 7.23
CA HIS A 27 6.20 -23.59 7.48
C HIS A 27 5.53 -22.61 8.46
N TRP A 28 6.23 -22.19 9.51
CA TRP A 28 5.74 -21.19 10.47
C TRP A 28 5.59 -19.81 9.82
N LEU A 29 6.55 -19.44 8.98
CA LEU A 29 6.50 -18.19 8.24
C LEU A 29 5.36 -18.18 7.21
N ALA A 30 5.16 -19.28 6.48
CA ALA A 30 4.02 -19.43 5.58
C ALA A 30 2.69 -19.33 6.33
N ALA A 31 2.55 -20.04 7.46
CA ALA A 31 1.37 -19.96 8.31
C ALA A 31 1.11 -18.54 8.82
N LEU A 32 2.15 -17.82 9.25
CA LEU A 32 2.06 -16.43 9.68
C LEU A 32 1.60 -15.52 8.54
N LEU A 33 2.20 -15.63 7.35
CA LEU A 33 1.82 -14.80 6.21
C LEU A 33 0.39 -15.06 5.74
N LEU A 34 -0.04 -16.32 5.72
CA LEU A 34 -1.43 -16.69 5.43
C LEU A 34 -2.41 -16.10 6.44
N LEU A 35 -2.05 -16.14 7.73
CA LEU A 35 -2.85 -15.52 8.79
C LEU A 35 -2.94 -14.01 8.59
N LEU A 36 -1.83 -13.34 8.26
CA LEU A 36 -1.82 -11.90 7.98
C LEU A 36 -2.69 -11.53 6.78
N TYR A 37 -2.63 -12.31 5.69
CA TYR A 37 -3.54 -12.14 4.54
C TYR A 37 -4.99 -12.32 4.94
N ALA A 38 -5.32 -13.37 5.70
CA ALA A 38 -6.68 -13.63 6.15
C ALA A 38 -7.21 -12.46 7.00
N ILE A 39 -6.41 -11.95 7.95
CA ILE A 39 -6.78 -10.80 8.79
C ILE A 39 -6.97 -9.55 7.93
N SER A 40 -6.04 -9.25 7.01
CA SER A 40 -6.13 -8.11 6.10
C SER A 40 -7.41 -8.16 5.26
N ILE A 41 -7.65 -9.30 4.58
CA ILE A 41 -8.80 -9.48 3.68
C ILE A 41 -10.11 -9.40 4.47
N LEU A 42 -10.22 -10.15 5.56
CA LEU A 42 -11.44 -10.15 6.39
C LEU A 42 -11.70 -8.78 7.01
N GLY A 43 -10.66 -8.12 7.51
CA GLY A 43 -10.74 -6.78 8.10
C GLY A 43 -11.26 -5.75 7.10
N ASN A 44 -10.68 -5.69 5.91
CA ASN A 44 -11.07 -4.73 4.87
C ASN A 44 -12.48 -5.02 4.30
N ILE A 45 -12.83 -6.30 4.08
CA ILE A 45 -14.20 -6.68 3.69
C ILE A 45 -15.21 -6.27 4.76
N LEU A 46 -14.89 -6.47 6.04
CA LEU A 46 -15.76 -6.12 7.14
C LEU A 46 -15.97 -4.62 7.28
N ILE A 47 -14.93 -3.80 7.08
CA ILE A 47 -15.04 -2.34 7.03
C ILE A 47 -15.99 -1.92 5.90
N LEU A 48 -15.80 -2.46 4.69
CA LEU A 48 -16.67 -2.16 3.55
C LEU A 48 -18.13 -2.55 3.82
N PHE A 49 -18.35 -3.73 4.40
CA PHE A 49 -19.69 -4.18 4.77
C PHE A 49 -20.34 -3.25 5.80
N ILE A 50 -19.60 -2.83 6.83
CA ILE A 50 -20.12 -1.95 7.88
C ILE A 50 -20.46 -0.57 7.32
N ILE A 51 -19.59 0.02 6.51
CA ILE A 51 -19.84 1.34 5.91
C ILE A 51 -21.06 1.28 5.01
N LYS A 52 -21.21 0.21 4.20
CA LYS A 52 -22.38 0.01 3.34
C LYS A 52 -23.70 -0.08 4.11
N GLU A 53 -23.70 -0.76 5.26
CA GLU A 53 -24.90 -1.02 6.05
C GLU A 53 -25.31 0.15 6.96
N GLU A 54 -24.32 0.88 7.47
CA GLU A 54 -24.54 1.91 8.49
C GLU A 54 -24.60 3.30 7.85
N GLN A 55 -25.81 3.77 7.56
CA GLN A 55 -26.06 5.07 6.92
C GLN A 55 -25.41 6.25 7.65
N SER A 56 -25.23 6.16 8.97
CA SER A 56 -24.54 7.21 9.75
C SER A 56 -23.06 7.36 9.40
N LEU A 57 -22.46 6.37 8.74
CA LEU A 57 -21.10 6.39 8.22
C LEU A 57 -21.00 6.94 6.79
N HIS A 58 -22.11 7.32 6.14
CA HIS A 58 -22.07 7.91 4.80
C HIS A 58 -21.61 9.36 4.83
N GLN A 59 -20.31 9.55 5.08
CA GLN A 59 -19.62 10.83 5.15
C GLN A 59 -18.28 10.75 4.41
N PRO A 60 -17.74 11.89 3.90
CA PRO A 60 -16.52 11.94 3.11
C PRO A 60 -15.35 11.07 3.61
N MET A 61 -14.98 11.21 4.89
CA MET A 61 -13.93 10.41 5.52
C MET A 61 -14.10 8.88 5.35
N TYR A 62 -15.34 8.38 5.45
CA TYR A 62 -15.61 6.94 5.35
C TYR A 62 -15.70 6.47 3.89
N TYR A 63 -15.99 7.36 2.93
CA TYR A 63 -15.82 7.05 1.52
C TYR A 63 -14.34 6.89 1.16
N PHE A 64 -13.46 7.75 1.69
CA PHE A 64 -12.02 7.54 1.58
C PHE A 64 -11.59 6.26 2.29
N LEU A 65 -12.17 5.92 3.44
CA LEU A 65 -11.86 4.66 4.14
C LEU A 65 -12.30 3.43 3.34
N SER A 66 -13.43 3.53 2.63
CA SER A 66 -13.89 2.49 1.71
C SER A 66 -12.93 2.33 0.55
N LEU A 67 -12.48 3.44 -0.04
CA LEU A 67 -11.49 3.42 -1.10
C LEU A 67 -10.14 2.84 -0.63
N LEU A 68 -9.70 3.17 0.58
CA LEU A 68 -8.52 2.58 1.23
C LEU A 68 -8.70 1.07 1.42
N SER A 69 -9.86 0.62 1.88
CA SER A 69 -10.14 -0.81 2.09
C SER A 69 -10.13 -1.59 0.76
N VAL A 70 -10.65 -1.00 -0.32
CA VAL A 70 -10.58 -1.60 -1.67
C VAL A 70 -9.13 -1.65 -2.17
N ASN A 71 -8.36 -0.60 -1.94
CA ASN A 71 -6.93 -0.56 -2.27
C ASN A 71 -6.15 -1.68 -1.55
N ASP A 72 -6.38 -1.84 -0.25
CA ASP A 72 -5.74 -2.83 0.61
C ASP A 72 -6.07 -4.28 0.20
N LEU A 73 -7.31 -4.52 -0.24
CA LEU A 73 -7.71 -5.79 -0.88
C LEU A 73 -6.98 -5.99 -2.22
N GLY A 74 -6.84 -4.94 -3.01
CA GLY A 74 -6.08 -4.95 -4.26
C GLY A 74 -4.63 -5.37 -4.06
N VAL A 75 -3.94 -4.76 -3.08
CA VAL A 75 -2.58 -5.16 -2.67
C VAL A 75 -2.57 -6.65 -2.33
N SER A 76 -3.46 -7.07 -1.44
CA SER A 76 -3.53 -8.45 -0.95
C SER A 76 -3.71 -9.46 -2.09
N PHE A 77 -4.65 -9.21 -3.01
CA PHE A 77 -4.90 -10.10 -4.14
C PHE A 77 -3.81 -10.06 -5.23
N SER A 78 -3.06 -8.96 -5.36
CA SER A 78 -1.95 -8.87 -6.29
C SER A 78 -0.71 -9.68 -5.85
N THR A 79 -0.54 -9.89 -4.53
CA THR A 79 0.63 -10.55 -3.96
C THR A 79 0.37 -11.96 -3.45
N LEU A 80 -0.86 -12.26 -3.03
CA LEU A 80 -1.23 -13.57 -2.49
C LEU A 80 -0.93 -14.76 -3.45
N PRO A 81 -1.22 -14.70 -4.76
CA PRO A 81 -1.03 -15.86 -5.65
C PRO A 81 0.42 -16.32 -5.74
N THR A 82 1.38 -15.40 -5.91
CA THR A 82 2.81 -15.71 -5.98
C THR A 82 3.36 -16.12 -4.62
N VAL A 83 2.89 -15.50 -3.52
CA VAL A 83 3.29 -15.94 -2.18
C VAL A 83 2.80 -17.36 -1.90
N LEU A 84 1.57 -17.71 -2.29
CA LEU A 84 1.04 -19.08 -2.20
C LEU A 84 1.85 -20.06 -3.07
N ALA A 85 2.12 -19.70 -4.32
CA ALA A 85 2.91 -20.53 -5.24
C ALA A 85 4.31 -20.83 -4.68
N ALA A 86 5.01 -19.80 -4.19
CA ALA A 86 6.36 -19.92 -3.67
C ALA A 86 6.42 -20.65 -2.32
N LEU A 87 5.50 -20.38 -1.39
CA LEU A 87 5.59 -20.90 -0.02
C LEU A 87 4.81 -22.20 0.23
N CYS A 88 3.66 -22.39 -0.43
CA CYS A 88 2.80 -23.55 -0.19
C CYS A 88 2.98 -24.64 -1.25
N PHE A 89 3.22 -24.26 -2.51
CA PHE A 89 3.36 -25.20 -3.62
C PHE A 89 4.82 -25.47 -4.01
N HIS A 90 5.78 -24.77 -3.40
CA HIS A 90 7.20 -24.85 -3.73
C HIS A 90 7.49 -24.61 -5.24
N ILE A 91 6.69 -23.75 -5.87
CA ILE A 91 6.88 -23.29 -7.25
C ILE A 91 7.38 -21.84 -7.18
N PRO A 92 8.70 -21.62 -7.11
CA PRO A 92 9.27 -20.27 -7.02
C PRO A 92 9.30 -19.57 -8.38
N GLU A 93 8.94 -20.23 -9.48
CA GLU A 93 9.05 -19.66 -10.82
C GLU A 93 7.83 -18.81 -11.17
N THR A 94 8.08 -17.58 -11.64
CA THR A 94 7.07 -16.69 -12.21
C THR A 94 7.48 -16.25 -13.60
N ALA A 95 6.52 -16.20 -14.52
CA ALA A 95 6.78 -15.69 -15.87
C ALA A 95 7.10 -14.19 -15.81
N PHE A 96 8.01 -13.73 -16.68
CA PHE A 96 8.40 -12.32 -16.77
C PHE A 96 7.20 -11.35 -16.82
N ASP A 97 6.20 -11.64 -17.66
CA ASP A 97 5.00 -10.80 -17.78
C ASP A 97 4.12 -10.82 -16.52
N ALA A 98 4.02 -11.97 -15.83
CA ALA A 98 3.31 -12.07 -14.56
C ALA A 98 4.00 -11.25 -13.47
N CYS A 99 5.34 -11.28 -13.45
CA CYS A 99 6.16 -10.49 -12.54
C CYS A 99 6.01 -8.98 -12.76
N LEU A 100 6.05 -8.52 -14.02
CA LEU A 100 5.80 -7.11 -14.36
C LEU A 100 4.38 -6.66 -14.01
N THR A 101 3.39 -7.53 -14.22
CA THR A 101 1.99 -7.25 -13.88
C THR A 101 1.83 -7.09 -12.37
N GLN A 102 2.40 -8.01 -11.58
CA GLN A 102 2.42 -7.90 -10.13
C GLN A 102 3.10 -6.61 -9.67
N MET A 103 4.28 -6.30 -10.21
CA MET A 103 5.03 -5.09 -9.87
C MET A 103 4.21 -3.83 -10.15
N PHE A 104 3.52 -3.78 -11.30
CA PHE A 104 2.61 -2.69 -11.64
C PHE A 104 1.52 -2.51 -10.58
N PHE A 105 0.83 -3.59 -10.19
CA PHE A 105 -0.23 -3.50 -9.19
C PHE A 105 0.28 -3.08 -7.82
N ILE A 106 1.42 -3.62 -7.36
CA ILE A 106 2.03 -3.22 -6.08
C ILE A 106 2.27 -1.71 -6.07
N HIS A 107 2.95 -1.17 -7.09
CA HIS A 107 3.22 0.27 -7.14
C HIS A 107 1.97 1.11 -7.33
N PHE A 108 1.03 0.66 -8.16
CA PHE A 108 -0.24 1.34 -8.40
C PHE A 108 -1.04 1.50 -7.09
N PHE A 109 -1.15 0.43 -6.30
CA PHE A 109 -1.87 0.49 -5.03
C PHE A 109 -1.10 1.29 -3.97
N SER A 110 0.22 1.22 -3.92
CA SER A 110 1.02 2.09 -3.01
C SER A 110 0.86 3.57 -3.34
N TRP A 111 0.83 3.93 -4.63
CA TRP A 111 0.61 5.30 -5.08
C TRP A 111 -0.81 5.78 -4.74
N THR A 112 -1.79 4.91 -4.96
CA THR A 112 -3.19 5.18 -4.65
C THR A 112 -3.41 5.34 -3.15
N GLU A 113 -2.79 4.50 -2.31
CA GLU A 113 -2.82 4.62 -0.85
C GLU A 113 -2.31 5.99 -0.38
N SER A 114 -1.16 6.44 -0.89
CA SER A 114 -0.61 7.76 -0.58
C SER A 114 -1.58 8.90 -0.91
N GLY A 115 -2.19 8.86 -2.11
CA GLY A 115 -3.18 9.84 -2.53
C GLY A 115 -4.46 9.82 -1.68
N ILE A 116 -4.89 8.63 -1.22
CA ILE A 116 -6.04 8.49 -0.31
C ILE A 116 -5.71 9.11 1.06
N LEU A 117 -4.52 8.85 1.61
CA LEU A 117 -4.09 9.46 2.88
C LEU A 117 -3.98 10.98 2.77
N LEU A 118 -3.51 11.51 1.64
CA LEU A 118 -3.54 12.95 1.39
C LEU A 118 -4.97 13.50 1.34
N ALA A 119 -5.90 12.82 0.66
CA ALA A 119 -7.29 13.23 0.62
C ALA A 119 -7.96 13.19 2.00
N MET A 120 -7.65 12.18 2.82
CA MET A 120 -8.08 12.11 4.21
C MET A 120 -7.48 13.23 5.08
N SER A 121 -6.21 13.62 4.86
CA SER A 121 -5.63 14.76 5.58
C SER A 121 -6.32 16.07 5.21
N PHE A 122 -6.70 16.23 3.94
CA PHE A 122 -7.47 17.38 3.47
C PHE A 122 -8.88 17.41 4.09
N ASP A 123 -9.57 16.25 4.15
CA ASP A 123 -10.84 16.11 4.86
C ASP A 123 -10.74 16.57 6.32
N ARG A 124 -9.75 16.06 7.07
CA ARG A 124 -9.52 16.46 8.47
C ARG A 124 -9.21 17.95 8.59
N TYR A 125 -8.42 18.49 7.67
CA TYR A 125 -8.09 19.91 7.63
C TYR A 125 -9.36 20.77 7.48
N VAL A 126 -10.20 20.50 6.49
CA VAL A 126 -11.43 21.28 6.27
C VAL A 126 -12.39 21.10 7.44
N ALA A 127 -12.54 19.88 7.97
CA ALA A 127 -13.43 19.60 9.09
C ALA A 127 -13.07 20.39 10.36
N ILE A 128 -11.77 20.62 10.62
CA ILE A 128 -11.30 21.29 11.84
C ILE A 128 -11.07 22.79 11.62
N CYS A 129 -10.42 23.17 10.52
CA CYS A 129 -10.01 24.55 10.27
C CYS A 129 -11.11 25.38 9.61
N ASN A 130 -12.07 24.76 8.93
CA ASN A 130 -13.19 25.45 8.29
C ASN A 130 -14.52 24.68 8.41
N PRO A 131 -15.00 24.42 9.64
CA PRO A 131 -16.16 23.57 9.88
C PRO A 131 -17.45 24.08 9.23
N LEU A 132 -17.63 25.41 9.12
CA LEU A 132 -18.83 26.02 8.52
C LEU A 132 -18.96 25.77 7.01
N HIS A 133 -17.83 25.56 6.32
CA HIS A 133 -17.82 25.29 4.88
C HIS A 133 -17.60 23.82 4.56
N TYR A 134 -17.49 22.94 5.55
CA TYR A 134 -17.16 21.53 5.33
C TYR A 134 -18.14 20.85 4.36
N SER A 135 -19.45 21.02 4.55
CA SER A 135 -20.49 20.41 3.71
C SER A 135 -20.57 20.99 2.29
N SER A 136 -20.10 22.22 2.07
CA SER A 136 -20.06 22.85 0.75
C SER A 136 -18.74 22.58 0.01
N VAL A 137 -17.66 22.31 0.75
CA VAL A 137 -16.35 21.96 0.20
C VAL A 137 -16.28 20.47 -0.15
N LEU A 138 -16.60 19.59 0.81
CA LEU A 138 -16.59 18.12 0.64
C LEU A 138 -18.01 17.60 0.45
N THR A 139 -18.51 17.72 -0.78
CA THR A 139 -19.73 17.03 -1.21
C THR A 139 -19.42 15.62 -1.70
N ASP A 140 -20.38 14.71 -1.64
CA ASP A 140 -20.21 13.31 -2.09
C ASP A 140 -19.70 13.22 -3.53
N ILE A 141 -20.18 14.09 -4.40
CA ILE A 141 -19.74 14.19 -5.80
C ILE A 141 -18.26 14.57 -5.88
N ARG A 142 -17.82 15.57 -5.11
CA ARG A 142 -16.41 15.99 -5.09
C ARG A 142 -15.51 14.92 -4.52
N VAL A 143 -15.95 14.23 -3.47
CA VAL A 143 -15.22 13.09 -2.88
C VAL A 143 -15.05 11.97 -3.90
N ALA A 144 -16.11 11.64 -4.65
CA ALA A 144 -16.04 10.67 -5.74
C ALA A 144 -15.05 11.11 -6.84
N HIS A 145 -15.09 12.38 -7.25
CA HIS A 145 -14.13 12.92 -8.21
C HIS A 145 -12.69 12.88 -7.70
N MET A 146 -12.44 13.18 -6.42
CA MET A 146 -11.12 13.05 -5.80
C MET A 146 -10.64 11.60 -5.87
N GLY A 147 -11.48 10.64 -5.49
CA GLY A 147 -11.15 9.21 -5.57
C GLY A 147 -10.80 8.74 -6.99
N ILE A 148 -11.62 9.12 -7.98
CA ILE A 148 -11.36 8.82 -9.40
C ILE A 148 -10.06 9.48 -9.87
N SER A 149 -9.83 10.74 -9.49
CA SER A 149 -8.62 11.47 -9.87
C SER A 149 -7.37 10.83 -9.30
N ILE A 150 -7.40 10.36 -8.05
CA ILE A 150 -6.30 9.62 -7.42
C ILE A 150 -6.00 8.34 -8.23
N ILE A 151 -7.02 7.55 -8.55
CA ILE A 151 -6.86 6.31 -9.33
C ILE A 151 -6.24 6.58 -10.70
N ILE A 152 -6.76 7.57 -11.44
CA ILE A 152 -6.24 7.93 -12.77
C ILE A 152 -4.79 8.41 -12.65
N HIS A 153 -4.51 9.27 -11.67
CA HIS A 153 -3.17 9.81 -11.46
C HIS A 153 -2.16 8.69 -11.14
N SER A 154 -2.51 7.78 -10.22
CA SER A 154 -1.70 6.59 -9.91
C SER A 154 -1.44 5.73 -11.14
N PHE A 155 -2.48 5.49 -11.95
CA PHE A 155 -2.33 4.71 -13.18
C PHE A 155 -1.36 5.39 -14.14
N CYS A 156 -1.56 6.68 -14.44
CA CYS A 156 -0.70 7.42 -15.36
C CYS A 156 0.77 7.45 -14.92
N MET A 157 1.03 7.54 -13.62
CA MET A 157 2.37 7.56 -13.07
C MET A 157 3.06 6.19 -13.13
N VAL A 158 2.34 5.11 -12.82
CA VAL A 158 2.94 3.76 -12.74
C VAL A 158 2.96 3.04 -14.10
N PHE A 159 2.02 3.36 -14.99
CA PHE A 159 1.85 2.71 -16.30
C PHE A 159 3.13 2.64 -17.16
N PRO A 160 4.01 3.66 -17.21
CA PRO A 160 5.24 3.57 -18.00
C PRO A 160 6.26 2.55 -17.49
N LEU A 161 6.24 2.18 -16.20
CA LEU A 161 7.28 1.34 -15.57
C LEU A 161 7.43 -0.04 -16.23
N PRO A 162 6.36 -0.84 -16.47
CA PRO A 162 6.48 -2.12 -17.16
C PRO A 162 7.05 -2.01 -18.57
N PHE A 163 6.68 -0.97 -19.34
CA PHE A 163 7.18 -0.78 -20.69
C PHE A 163 8.66 -0.39 -20.71
N LEU A 164 9.07 0.46 -19.77
CA LEU A 164 10.45 0.85 -19.57
C LEU A 164 11.32 -0.36 -19.19
N LEU A 165 10.80 -1.30 -18.41
CA LEU A 165 11.51 -2.55 -18.09
C LEU A 165 11.52 -3.53 -19.27
N LYS A 166 10.42 -3.69 -20.02
CA LYS A 166 10.35 -4.57 -21.21
C LYS A 166 11.38 -4.23 -22.28
N ARG A 167 11.82 -2.98 -22.36
CA ARG A 167 12.81 -2.52 -23.34
C ARG A 167 14.23 -2.96 -23.03
N LEU A 168 14.53 -3.39 -21.80
CA LEU A 168 15.88 -3.71 -21.39
C LEU A 168 16.24 -5.19 -21.66
N PRO A 169 17.48 -5.49 -22.09
CA PRO A 169 17.96 -6.85 -22.21
C PRO A 169 18.31 -7.41 -20.83
N PHE A 170 17.63 -8.49 -20.41
CA PHE A 170 17.91 -9.23 -19.17
C PHE A 170 18.94 -10.32 -19.45
N CYS A 171 20.09 -10.30 -18.77
CA CYS A 171 21.17 -11.27 -19.00
C CYS A 171 21.94 -11.71 -17.74
N LYS A 172 21.54 -11.28 -16.55
CA LYS A 172 21.96 -11.90 -15.29
C LYS A 172 21.02 -13.06 -14.91
N ALA A 173 21.45 -13.93 -14.01
CA ALA A 173 20.61 -15.01 -13.48
C ALA A 173 19.28 -14.42 -12.98
N ASN A 174 18.15 -14.98 -13.42
CA ASN A 174 16.80 -14.50 -13.16
C ASN A 174 16.32 -14.80 -11.72
N VAL A 175 17.18 -14.58 -10.72
CA VAL A 175 16.88 -14.86 -9.31
C VAL A 175 16.49 -13.55 -8.64
N LEU A 176 15.27 -13.48 -8.12
CA LEU A 176 14.76 -12.35 -7.35
C LEU A 176 14.88 -12.67 -5.86
N THR A 177 15.43 -11.73 -5.08
CA THR A 177 15.65 -11.89 -3.64
C THR A 177 14.37 -11.97 -2.81
N HIS A 178 13.24 -11.55 -3.36
CA HIS A 178 11.95 -11.51 -2.67
C HIS A 178 10.96 -12.51 -3.28
N SER A 179 9.97 -12.91 -2.47
CA SER A 179 8.85 -13.77 -2.90
C SER A 179 7.77 -13.04 -3.73
N TYR A 180 8.04 -11.80 -4.14
CA TYR A 180 7.21 -10.96 -5.00
C TYR A 180 8.10 -10.02 -5.83
N CYS A 181 7.54 -9.56 -6.94
CA CYS A 181 8.25 -8.74 -7.91
C CYS A 181 8.30 -7.26 -7.50
N LEU A 182 9.41 -6.83 -6.89
CA LEU A 182 9.64 -5.43 -6.54
C LEU A 182 10.55 -4.74 -7.58
N HIS A 183 10.22 -3.50 -7.95
CA HIS A 183 10.98 -2.74 -8.96
C HIS A 183 12.50 -2.59 -8.67
N PRO A 184 12.95 -2.34 -7.41
CA PRO A 184 14.37 -2.27 -7.08
C PRO A 184 15.16 -3.56 -7.34
N ASP A 185 14.50 -4.72 -7.33
CA ASP A 185 15.13 -6.01 -7.61
C ASP A 185 15.21 -6.25 -9.12
N LEU A 186 14.14 -5.90 -9.85
CA LEU A 186 14.05 -6.02 -11.30
C LEU A 186 15.04 -5.13 -12.05
N ILE A 187 15.32 -3.91 -11.57
CA ILE A 187 16.18 -2.95 -12.28
C ILE A 187 17.67 -3.30 -12.24
N ARG A 188 18.09 -4.26 -11.42
CA ARG A 188 19.49 -4.71 -11.29
C ARG A 188 19.89 -5.85 -12.22
N LEU A 189 18.90 -6.54 -12.78
CA LEU A 189 19.05 -7.74 -13.61
C LEU A 189 19.40 -7.45 -15.09
N PRO A 190 18.97 -6.33 -15.70
CA PRO A 190 19.35 -5.99 -17.06
C PRO A 190 20.83 -5.67 -17.24
N CYS A 191 21.35 -5.95 -18.44
CA CYS A 191 22.71 -5.54 -18.85
C CYS A 191 22.70 -4.27 -19.72
N GLY A 192 21.52 -3.75 -20.06
CA GLY A 192 21.37 -2.49 -20.78
C GLY A 192 21.48 -1.27 -19.87
N ASP A 193 21.53 -0.08 -20.47
CA ASP A 193 21.54 1.19 -19.73
C ASP A 193 20.21 1.39 -18.99
N THR A 194 20.27 1.42 -17.65
CA THR A 194 19.10 1.57 -16.77
C THR A 194 18.87 3.01 -16.33
N THR A 195 19.62 3.99 -16.86
CA THR A 195 19.57 5.40 -16.43
C THR A 195 18.16 5.99 -16.47
N ILE A 196 17.42 5.78 -17.58
CA ILE A 196 16.04 6.28 -17.71
C ILE A 196 15.11 5.65 -16.67
N ASN A 197 15.22 4.34 -16.44
CA ASN A 197 14.38 3.63 -15.48
C ASN A 197 14.69 4.07 -14.04
N ASN A 198 15.97 4.28 -13.72
CA ASN A 198 16.39 4.81 -12.41
C ASN A 198 15.91 6.24 -12.19
N MET A 199 16.02 7.11 -13.21
CA MET A 199 15.52 8.49 -13.12
C MET A 199 14.01 8.53 -12.96
N TYR A 200 13.27 7.72 -13.73
CA TYR A 200 11.82 7.65 -13.64
C TYR A 200 11.36 7.03 -12.32
N GLY A 201 12.01 5.96 -11.85
CA GLY A 201 11.76 5.37 -10.54
C GLY A 201 12.02 6.37 -9.41
N LEU A 202 13.11 7.14 -9.47
CA LEU A 202 13.39 8.21 -8.51
C LEU A 202 12.35 9.33 -8.57
N PHE A 203 11.91 9.73 -9.77
CA PHE A 203 10.84 10.71 -9.94
C PHE A 203 9.52 10.24 -9.32
N ILE A 204 9.16 8.97 -9.51
CA ILE A 204 7.97 8.36 -8.86
C ILE A 204 8.13 8.40 -7.34
N VAL A 205 9.27 8.01 -6.80
CA VAL A 205 9.51 8.02 -5.35
C VAL A 205 9.42 9.44 -4.79
N ILE A 206 10.03 10.43 -5.44
CA ILE A 206 9.99 11.83 -4.98
C ILE A 206 8.59 12.42 -5.11
N SER A 207 7.88 12.15 -6.21
CA SER A 207 6.53 12.69 -6.43
C SER A 207 5.53 12.06 -5.47
N ALA A 208 5.48 10.72 -5.38
CA ALA A 208 4.57 10.02 -4.49
C ALA A 208 4.81 10.37 -3.03
N PHE A 209 6.08 10.34 -2.62
CA PHE A 209 6.40 10.28 -1.18
C PHE A 209 6.97 11.60 -0.65
N GLY A 210 7.52 12.44 -1.51
CA GLY A 210 7.94 13.78 -1.13
C GLY A 210 6.73 14.73 -1.09
N VAL A 211 6.01 14.85 -2.21
CA VAL A 211 4.94 15.85 -2.34
C VAL A 211 3.77 15.53 -1.42
N ASP A 212 3.25 14.30 -1.43
CA ASP A 212 2.11 13.94 -0.58
C ASP A 212 2.45 14.08 0.91
N SER A 213 3.63 13.62 1.34
CA SER A 213 4.08 13.78 2.74
C SER A 213 4.14 15.24 3.16
N VAL A 214 4.68 16.12 2.31
CA VAL A 214 4.80 17.55 2.60
C VAL A 214 3.41 18.18 2.71
N LEU A 215 2.49 17.82 1.82
CA LEU A 215 1.12 18.33 1.87
C LEU A 215 0.33 17.81 3.08
N ILE A 216 0.52 16.54 3.48
CA ILE A 216 -0.03 15.97 4.71
C ILE A 216 0.54 16.72 5.92
N LEU A 217 1.85 16.94 5.95
CA LEU A 217 2.51 17.67 7.04
C LEU A 217 1.99 19.10 7.16
N ILE A 218 1.89 19.83 6.05
CA ILE A 218 1.32 21.18 6.01
C ILE A 218 -0.12 21.15 6.55
N SER A 219 -0.94 20.20 6.10
CA SER A 219 -2.32 20.04 6.58
C SER A 219 -2.36 19.88 8.11
N TYR A 220 -1.48 19.05 8.67
CA TYR A 220 -1.40 18.81 10.11
C TYR A 220 -0.82 19.97 10.92
N VAL A 221 0.14 20.72 10.36
CA VAL A 221 0.64 21.95 10.98
C VAL A 221 -0.48 22.99 11.09
N LEU A 222 -1.29 23.14 10.03
CA LEU A 222 -2.45 24.04 10.03
C LEU A 222 -3.53 23.57 11.01
N ILE A 223 -3.84 22.26 11.03
CA ILE A 223 -4.76 21.67 12.03
C ILE A 223 -4.28 21.96 13.44
N LEU A 224 -3.00 21.70 13.74
CA LEU A 224 -2.44 21.93 15.07
C LEU A 224 -2.52 23.42 15.44
N SER A 225 -2.21 24.31 14.50
CA SER A 225 -2.33 25.76 14.70
C SER A 225 -3.76 26.18 15.05
N SER A 226 -4.75 25.65 14.32
CA SER A 226 -6.17 25.89 14.60
C SER A 226 -6.61 25.32 15.95
N VAL A 227 -6.12 24.14 16.33
CA VAL A 227 -6.44 23.51 17.62
C VAL A 227 -5.84 24.30 18.78
N LEU A 228 -4.60 24.80 18.65
CA LEU A 228 -3.95 25.59 19.69
C LEU A 228 -4.67 26.93 19.96
N ALA A 229 -5.44 27.43 19.00
CA ALA A 229 -6.29 28.61 19.17
C ALA A 229 -7.55 28.36 20.03
N ILE A 230 -7.97 27.10 20.23
CA ILE A 230 -9.14 26.75 21.06
C ILE A 230 -8.84 27.09 22.53
N ALA A 231 -9.76 27.73 23.24
CA ALA A 231 -9.54 28.16 24.62
C ALA A 231 -9.48 27.01 25.64
N SER A 232 -10.33 25.98 25.48
CA SER A 232 -10.44 24.87 26.42
C SER A 232 -9.46 23.73 26.09
N GLN A 233 -8.67 23.28 27.09
CA GLN A 233 -7.77 22.14 26.95
C GLN A 233 -8.53 20.83 26.68
N GLU A 234 -9.72 20.67 27.25
CA GLU A 234 -10.57 19.50 27.02
C GLU A 234 -11.03 19.43 25.56
N GLU A 235 -11.47 20.58 25.01
CA GLU A 235 -11.88 20.68 23.61
C GLU A 235 -10.70 20.44 22.66
N ARG A 236 -9.49 20.91 23.00
CA ARG A 236 -8.27 20.60 22.24
C ARG A 236 -8.02 19.10 22.14
N LEU A 237 -8.02 18.40 23.28
CA LEU A 237 -7.79 16.96 23.33
C LEU A 237 -8.87 16.18 22.56
N LYS A 238 -10.12 16.61 22.69
CA LYS A 238 -11.25 16.01 21.96
C LYS A 238 -11.06 16.15 20.45
N THR A 239 -10.66 17.33 19.97
CA THR A 239 -10.42 17.59 18.55
C THR A 239 -9.22 16.80 18.03
N LEU A 240 -8.09 16.78 18.74
CA LEU A 240 -6.93 15.98 18.34
C LEU A 240 -7.23 14.48 18.30
N ASN A 241 -8.05 13.97 19.23
CA ASN A 241 -8.44 12.56 19.24
C ASN A 241 -9.20 12.14 17.97
N THR A 242 -9.82 13.08 17.25
CA THR A 242 -10.45 12.80 15.93
C THR A 242 -9.45 12.57 14.80
N CYS A 243 -8.19 13.00 14.98
CA CYS A 243 -7.13 12.86 13.99
C CYS A 243 -6.22 11.65 14.23
N VAL A 244 -6.27 11.06 15.43
CA VAL A 244 -5.35 9.99 15.85
C VAL A 244 -5.38 8.80 14.89
N SER A 245 -6.56 8.36 14.44
CA SER A 245 -6.67 7.24 13.50
C SER A 245 -5.92 7.52 12.20
N HIS A 246 -6.10 8.71 11.63
CA HIS A 246 -5.43 9.10 10.39
C HIS A 246 -3.92 9.29 10.60
N ILE A 247 -3.47 9.91 11.70
CA ILE A 247 -2.03 10.02 12.02
C ILE A 247 -1.41 8.62 12.15
N CYS A 248 -2.07 7.69 12.83
CA CYS A 248 -1.60 6.31 12.93
C CYS A 248 -1.50 5.64 11.55
N ALA A 249 -2.50 5.79 10.68
CA ALA A 249 -2.47 5.25 9.32
C ALA A 249 -1.31 5.83 8.50
N VAL A 250 -1.11 7.15 8.54
CA VAL A 250 0.02 7.84 7.89
C VAL A 250 1.36 7.29 8.41
N LEU A 251 1.54 7.16 9.72
CA LEU A 251 2.79 6.64 10.30
C LEU A 251 3.04 5.18 9.88
N ILE A 252 2.01 4.34 9.89
CA ILE A 252 2.11 2.93 9.52
C ILE A 252 2.42 2.76 8.03
N PHE A 253 1.96 3.66 7.16
CA PHE A 253 2.31 3.64 5.75
C PHE A 253 3.72 4.18 5.49
N TYR A 254 4.03 5.37 6.00
CA TYR A 254 5.27 6.08 5.67
C TYR A 254 6.51 5.53 6.40
N VAL A 255 6.40 5.06 7.64
CA VAL A 255 7.56 4.57 8.41
C VAL A 255 8.20 3.33 7.78
N PRO A 256 7.45 2.25 7.47
CA PRO A 256 8.03 1.09 6.77
C PRO A 256 8.65 1.44 5.43
N MET A 257 8.01 2.34 4.68
CA MET A 257 8.47 2.77 3.35
C MET A 257 9.81 3.54 3.42
N VAL A 258 9.93 4.48 4.36
CA VAL A 258 11.22 5.13 4.66
C VAL A 258 12.23 4.08 5.11
N GLY A 259 11.82 3.11 5.94
CA GLY A 259 12.63 1.97 6.35
C GLY A 259 13.24 1.21 5.17
N VAL A 260 12.41 0.77 4.20
CA VAL A 260 12.87 0.07 2.99
C VAL A 260 13.91 0.91 2.24
N SER A 261 13.62 2.21 2.06
CA SER A 261 14.51 3.13 1.35
C SER A 261 15.86 3.31 2.07
N MET A 262 15.85 3.42 3.40
CA MET A 262 17.05 3.59 4.22
C MET A 262 17.92 2.32 4.22
N VAL A 263 17.29 1.16 4.37
CA VAL A 263 17.98 -0.14 4.33
C VAL A 263 18.63 -0.34 2.97
N HIS A 264 17.91 -0.05 1.87
CA HIS A 264 18.46 -0.19 0.52
C HIS A 264 19.62 0.79 0.22
N ARG A 265 19.57 2.02 0.76
CA ARG A 265 20.55 3.08 0.46
C ARG A 265 21.79 3.05 1.35
N PHE A 266 21.61 2.83 2.65
CA PHE A 266 22.68 2.92 3.66
C PHE A 266 23.17 1.56 4.15
N GLN A 267 22.34 0.51 4.07
CA GLN A 267 22.71 -0.83 4.51
C GLN A 267 22.89 -1.79 3.33
N LYS A 268 23.77 -1.40 2.38
CA LYS A 268 24.14 -2.26 1.23
C LYS A 268 24.75 -3.61 1.64
N HIS A 269 25.28 -3.71 2.86
CA HIS A 269 25.87 -4.92 3.44
C HIS A 269 24.99 -5.55 4.53
N ALA A 270 23.74 -5.09 4.73
CA ALA A 270 22.85 -5.80 5.65
C ALA A 270 22.54 -7.20 5.12
N PRO A 271 22.35 -8.18 6.02
CA PRO A 271 21.90 -9.51 5.64
C PRO A 271 20.61 -9.48 4.82
N GLU A 272 20.44 -10.45 3.91
CA GLU A 272 19.28 -10.50 3.01
C GLU A 272 17.95 -10.57 3.77
N TYR A 273 17.91 -11.24 4.94
CA TYR A 273 16.70 -11.31 5.76
C TYR A 273 16.16 -9.93 6.19
N VAL A 274 17.03 -8.92 6.36
CA VAL A 274 16.61 -7.56 6.74
C VAL A 274 15.83 -6.91 5.61
N HIS A 275 16.35 -6.96 4.38
CA HIS A 275 15.68 -6.41 3.19
C HIS A 275 14.32 -7.08 2.96
N LYS A 276 14.25 -8.41 3.13
CA LYS A 276 13.01 -9.19 3.00
C LYS A 276 12.00 -8.83 4.09
N PHE A 277 12.43 -8.78 5.35
CA PHE A 277 11.56 -8.43 6.48
C PHE A 277 11.01 -7.01 6.36
N THR A 278 11.85 -6.01 6.04
CA THR A 278 11.38 -4.63 5.88
C THR A 278 10.37 -4.50 4.73
N SER A 279 10.56 -5.26 3.66
CA SER A 279 9.63 -5.27 2.53
C SER A 279 8.31 -5.97 2.86
N LEU A 280 8.33 -7.03 3.68
CA LEU A 280 7.12 -7.64 4.25
C LEU A 280 6.37 -6.65 5.14
N VAL A 281 7.08 -5.94 6.02
CA VAL A 281 6.47 -4.93 6.90
C VAL A 281 5.77 -3.85 6.06
N TYR A 282 6.43 -3.35 5.02
CA TYR A 282 5.87 -2.38 4.08
C TYR A 282 4.57 -2.87 3.41
N LEU A 283 4.54 -4.13 2.96
CA LEU A 283 3.42 -4.67 2.21
C LEU A 283 2.21 -5.05 3.09
N PHE A 284 2.46 -5.59 4.29
CA PHE A 284 1.42 -6.22 5.11
C PHE A 284 0.90 -5.36 6.25
N VAL A 285 1.75 -4.52 6.85
CA VAL A 285 1.38 -3.80 8.06
C VAL A 285 0.28 -2.76 7.81
N PRO A 286 0.33 -1.93 6.75
CA PRO A 286 -0.75 -0.97 6.50
C PRO A 286 -2.10 -1.64 6.25
N PRO A 287 -2.25 -2.61 5.30
CA PRO A 287 -3.54 -3.26 5.05
C PRO A 287 -4.15 -3.98 6.26
N MET A 288 -3.30 -4.52 7.14
CA MET A 288 -3.75 -5.21 8.35
C MET A 288 -4.16 -4.24 9.47
N LEU A 289 -3.37 -3.20 9.72
CA LEU A 289 -3.60 -2.29 10.84
C LEU A 289 -4.65 -1.23 10.54
N ASN A 290 -4.84 -0.84 9.28
CA ASN A 290 -5.86 0.13 8.88
C ASN A 290 -7.26 -0.24 9.44
N PRO A 291 -7.84 -1.42 9.13
CA PRO A 291 -9.13 -1.84 9.70
C PRO A 291 -9.18 -1.81 11.23
N ILE A 292 -8.09 -2.19 11.90
CA ILE A 292 -8.01 -2.26 13.38
C ILE A 292 -8.08 -0.85 13.97
N ILE A 293 -7.28 0.08 13.44
CA ILE A 293 -7.22 1.47 13.90
C ILE A 293 -8.58 2.14 13.77
N TYR A 294 -9.20 2.04 12.59
CA TYR A 294 -10.50 2.66 12.33
C TYR A 294 -11.62 1.97 13.14
N SER A 295 -11.56 0.65 13.35
CA SER A 295 -12.54 -0.08 14.16
C SER A 295 -12.48 0.26 15.65
N ILE A 296 -11.27 0.40 16.22
CA ILE A 296 -11.09 0.73 17.65
C ILE A 296 -11.57 2.15 17.95
N LYS A 297 -11.29 3.09 17.04
CA LYS A 297 -11.58 4.52 17.26
C LYS A 297 -13.00 4.91 16.86
N THR A 298 -13.63 4.22 15.92
CA THR A 298 -14.99 4.55 15.44
C THR A 298 -16.05 3.80 16.25
N LYS A 299 -16.88 4.53 16.99
CA LYS A 299 -17.88 3.93 17.90
C LYS A 299 -18.94 3.14 17.14
N GLU A 300 -19.35 3.62 15.98
CA GLU A 300 -20.35 3.07 15.08
C GLU A 300 -19.87 1.72 14.54
N ILE A 301 -18.63 1.66 14.03
CA ILE A 301 -17.99 0.43 13.57
C ILE A 301 -17.91 -0.58 14.72
N ARG A 302 -17.40 -0.17 15.87
CA ARG A 302 -17.32 -1.03 17.06
C ARG A 302 -18.68 -1.56 17.51
N LYS A 303 -19.72 -0.72 17.51
CA LYS A 303 -21.08 -1.11 17.90
C LYS A 303 -21.67 -2.11 16.91
N ARG A 304 -21.42 -1.95 15.61
CA ARG A 304 -21.86 -2.88 14.58
C ARG A 304 -21.12 -4.21 14.68
N LEU A 305 -19.80 -4.20 14.88
CA LEU A 305 -18.99 -5.39 15.15
C LEU A 305 -19.52 -6.16 16.36
N TYR A 306 -19.73 -5.47 17.49
CA TYR A 306 -20.28 -6.09 18.70
C TYR A 306 -21.64 -6.73 18.45
N LYS A 307 -22.55 -6.04 17.74
CA LYS A 307 -23.86 -6.59 17.36
C LYS A 307 -23.73 -7.83 16.48
N MET A 308 -22.81 -7.84 15.51
CA MET A 308 -22.59 -8.99 14.63
C MET A 308 -22.06 -10.18 15.45
N PHE A 309 -20.99 -10.01 16.21
CA PHE A 309 -20.36 -11.11 16.95
C PHE A 309 -21.19 -11.62 18.14
N LEU A 310 -22.00 -10.78 18.80
CA LEU A 310 -22.87 -11.24 19.89
C LEU A 310 -24.25 -11.72 19.43
N LYS A 311 -24.84 -11.21 18.33
CA LYS A 311 -26.09 -11.79 17.81
C LYS A 311 -25.90 -13.14 17.13
N THR A 312 -24.70 -13.49 16.68
CA THR A 312 -24.42 -14.86 16.18
C THR A 312 -24.34 -15.90 17.32
N LYS A 313 -24.41 -15.49 18.60
CA LYS A 313 -24.36 -16.37 19.78
C LYS A 313 -25.72 -16.58 20.49
N LEU A 314 -26.83 -16.16 19.90
CA LEU A 314 -28.20 -16.36 20.42
C LEU A 314 -29.09 -16.94 19.31
#